data_AF-G3GT55-F1
#
_entry.id   AF-G3GT55-F1
#
_cell.length_a   1.000
_cell.length_b   1.000
_cell.length_c   1.000
_cell.angle_alpha   90.00
_cell.angle_beta   90.00
_cell.angle_gamma   90.00
#
_symmetry.space_group_name_H-M   'P 1'
#
loop_
_entity.id
_entity.type
_entity.pdbx_description
1 polymer ?
#
loop_
_entity_poly.entity_id
_entity_poly.type
_entity_poly.pdbx_seq_one_letter_code
_entity_poly.pdbx_strand_id
1 'polypeptide(L)'
;MAQTLRPRLISASLTPRGVTLLSGPGSRMISTHKPKKKIKEYYSLLNLREGCSVDDVRESFHKLAKVYHPDSGSNDANSATFIKIEEAYRNVLSHVIKQTQARQKAEDTEEEDKFKYNTPQHRHYLSFEGVGFGTPSQREKQYRQFRADRATEQVMEYQRQKLERELFANSITVKDVRQSKELKITQAMERLVEDLIQESMAKGDFDNLSGKGKPLKKFSGCSYIDPMTHNLNRILIDNGYQPEWILMQKEIKDTIEQLREALLVSRKKLGNPLTPGGQKQWNQVCEKFQENIRKLNKRISDFNLIVPILTRQKVHFDAQKEVIRVQKMYEAFIEAKEITEENPTDISKEEEKTPRVKTGFLNWLNLWKFIKI
;
A
#
# COMPACT_ATOMS: atom_id res chain seq x y z
N MET A 1 -52.84 44.10 -12.76
CA MET A 1 -51.82 44.86 -13.52
C MET A 1 -51.12 45.81 -12.57
N ALA A 2 -49.98 45.40 -12.01
CA ALA A 2 -49.19 46.24 -11.11
C ALA A 2 -47.78 46.37 -11.69
N GLN A 3 -47.45 47.60 -12.08
CA GLN A 3 -46.22 47.98 -12.77
C GLN A 3 -45.06 47.98 -11.77
N THR A 4 -44.08 47.09 -11.97
CA THR A 4 -42.81 47.11 -11.22
C THR A 4 -41.84 48.08 -11.91
N LEU A 5 -41.68 49.26 -11.32
CA LEU A 5 -40.66 50.24 -11.70
C LEU A 5 -39.27 49.69 -11.32
N ARG A 6 -38.42 49.42 -12.32
CA ARG A 6 -36.99 49.18 -12.16
C ARG A 6 -36.25 50.52 -12.07
N PRO A 7 -35.45 50.80 -11.04
CA PRO A 7 -34.48 51.88 -11.14
C PRO A 7 -33.20 51.36 -11.81
N ARG A 8 -32.81 52.03 -12.89
CA ARG A 8 -31.47 51.93 -13.51
C ARG A 8 -30.46 52.49 -12.51
N LEU A 9 -29.45 51.71 -12.14
CA LEU A 9 -28.27 52.24 -11.46
C LEU A 9 -27.18 52.53 -12.48
N ILE A 10 -26.81 53.79 -12.50
CA ILE A 10 -25.77 54.43 -13.29
C ILE A 10 -24.42 53.99 -12.72
N SER A 11 -23.54 53.52 -13.61
CA SER A 11 -22.13 53.25 -13.34
C SER A 11 -21.40 54.57 -13.02
N ALA A 12 -20.86 54.68 -11.81
CA ALA A 12 -19.93 55.75 -11.45
C ALA A 12 -18.65 55.12 -10.88
N SER A 13 -17.63 55.03 -11.73
CA SER A 13 -16.25 54.73 -11.36
C SER A 13 -15.61 55.97 -10.75
N LEU A 14 -15.29 55.92 -9.46
CA LEU A 14 -14.42 56.91 -8.80
C LEU A 14 -13.42 56.16 -7.91
N THR A 15 -12.22 56.00 -8.43
CA THR A 15 -11.04 55.60 -7.67
C THR A 15 -10.44 56.83 -7.00
N PRO A 16 -10.17 56.84 -5.68
CA PRO A 16 -9.27 57.82 -5.10
C PRO A 16 -7.84 57.29 -5.14
N ARG A 17 -6.97 58.11 -5.74
CA ARG A 17 -5.52 58.05 -5.65
C ARG A 17 -5.04 58.32 -4.22
N GLY A 18 -3.95 57.64 -3.84
CA GLY A 18 -2.91 58.23 -3.00
C GLY A 18 -2.84 57.74 -1.57
N VAL A 19 -2.20 56.58 -1.35
CA VAL A 19 -1.45 56.34 -0.12
C VAL A 19 -0.16 55.60 -0.48
N THR A 20 0.96 56.30 -0.33
CA THR A 20 2.32 55.80 -0.49
C THR A 20 2.66 54.84 0.65
N LEU A 21 2.82 53.55 0.34
CA LEU A 21 3.48 52.59 1.22
C LEU A 21 5.00 52.72 1.04
N LEU A 22 5.69 53.03 2.13
CA LEU A 22 7.15 52.97 2.22
C LEU A 22 7.63 51.56 1.84
N SER A 23 8.34 51.44 0.71
CA SER A 23 9.10 50.24 0.38
C SER A 23 10.37 50.20 1.23
N GLY A 24 10.55 49.14 2.03
CA GLY A 24 11.85 48.82 2.63
C GLY A 24 12.94 48.60 1.56
N PRO A 25 14.22 48.53 1.94
CA PRO A 25 15.32 48.44 0.99
C PRO A 25 15.32 47.06 0.33
N GLY A 26 14.62 46.94 -0.80
CA GLY A 26 14.70 45.79 -1.67
C GLY A 26 16.08 45.75 -2.31
N SER A 27 16.91 44.78 -1.92
CA SER A 27 18.14 44.44 -2.62
C SER A 27 17.85 44.25 -4.11
N ARG A 28 18.34 45.17 -4.95
CA ARG A 28 18.36 44.98 -6.41
C ARG A 28 19.26 43.80 -6.73
N MET A 29 18.65 42.63 -6.91
CA MET A 29 19.31 41.45 -7.47
C MET A 29 19.58 41.72 -8.96
N ILE A 30 20.83 42.03 -9.30
CA ILE A 30 21.29 42.08 -10.68
C ILE A 30 21.26 40.64 -11.22
N SER A 31 20.28 40.35 -12.06
CA SER A 31 20.18 39.07 -12.77
C SER A 31 21.35 38.95 -13.74
N THR A 32 22.34 38.12 -13.38
CA THR A 32 23.43 37.74 -14.30
C THR A 32 22.90 36.71 -15.29
N HIS A 33 22.12 37.17 -16.28
CA HIS A 33 21.64 36.32 -17.36
C HIS A 33 22.81 35.90 -18.27
N LYS A 34 23.54 34.84 -17.91
CA LYS A 34 24.56 34.24 -18.77
C LYS A 34 23.88 33.71 -20.05
N PRO A 35 24.38 34.03 -21.26
CA PRO A 35 23.74 33.60 -22.51
C PRO A 35 23.81 32.08 -22.67
N LYS A 36 22.67 31.43 -22.95
CA LYS A 36 22.54 29.98 -23.13
C LYS A 36 23.52 29.39 -24.16
N LYS A 37 23.96 30.19 -25.14
CA LYS A 37 24.92 29.78 -26.19
C LYS A 37 26.29 29.39 -25.60
N LYS A 38 26.79 30.14 -24.60
CA LYS A 38 28.09 29.88 -23.97
C LYS A 38 28.12 28.57 -23.17
N ILE A 39 26.98 28.16 -22.61
CA ILE A 39 26.90 26.92 -21.82
C ILE A 39 27.06 25.70 -22.73
N LYS A 40 26.44 25.70 -23.92
CA LYS A 40 26.56 24.61 -24.88
C LYS A 40 27.99 24.44 -25.40
N GLU A 41 28.69 25.55 -25.59
CA GLU A 41 30.11 25.57 -25.95
C GLU A 41 30.96 24.92 -24.86
N TYR A 42 30.70 25.20 -23.57
CA TYR A 42 31.41 24.54 -22.46
C TYR A 42 31.15 23.03 -22.37
N TYR A 43 29.93 22.56 -22.65
CA TYR A 43 29.64 21.12 -22.75
C TYR A 43 30.38 20.46 -23.91
N SER A 44 30.44 21.15 -25.05
CA SER A 44 31.17 20.68 -26.24
C SER A 44 32.68 20.61 -25.98
N LEU A 45 33.25 21.58 -25.25
CA LEU A 45 34.67 21.60 -24.86
C LEU A 45 35.05 20.47 -23.89
N LEU A 46 34.12 20.06 -23.02
CA LEU A 46 34.32 18.94 -22.09
C LEU A 46 33.92 17.58 -22.68
N ASN A 47 33.48 17.53 -23.94
CA ASN A 47 32.94 16.34 -24.61
C ASN A 47 31.76 15.68 -23.87
N LEU A 48 30.86 16.49 -23.30
CA LEU A 48 29.70 16.04 -22.53
C LEU A 48 28.38 16.41 -23.21
N ARG A 49 27.31 15.65 -22.90
CA ARG A 49 25.93 15.95 -23.33
C ARG A 49 25.19 16.76 -22.27
N GLU A 50 24.15 17.50 -22.69
CA GLU A 50 23.25 18.20 -21.78
C GLU A 50 22.48 17.16 -20.93
N GLY A 51 22.65 17.19 -19.59
CA GLY A 51 21.99 16.26 -18.65
C GLY A 51 22.89 15.18 -18.02
N CYS A 52 24.21 15.27 -18.17
CA CYS A 52 25.18 14.37 -17.50
C CYS A 52 25.15 14.49 -15.96
N SER A 53 25.58 13.42 -15.28
CA SER A 53 25.76 13.41 -13.82
C SER A 53 26.96 14.27 -13.42
N VAL A 54 26.99 14.70 -12.15
CA VAL A 54 28.13 15.46 -11.60
C VAL A 54 29.43 14.65 -11.67
N ASP A 55 29.33 13.33 -11.53
CA ASP A 55 30.49 12.43 -11.59
C ASP A 55 31.07 12.32 -13.00
N ASP A 56 30.21 12.27 -14.03
CA ASP A 56 30.63 12.28 -15.43
C ASP A 56 31.43 13.56 -15.79
N VAL A 57 31.02 14.70 -15.20
CA VAL A 57 31.71 15.98 -15.38
C VAL A 57 33.11 15.98 -14.75
N ARG A 58 33.28 15.33 -13.59
CA ARG A 58 34.58 15.18 -12.93
C ARG A 58 35.48 14.24 -13.69
N GLU A 59 34.94 13.13 -14.18
CA GLU A 59 35.70 12.16 -14.96
C GLU A 59 36.21 12.72 -16.29
N SER A 60 35.37 13.47 -17.02
CA SER A 60 35.80 14.09 -18.27
C SER A 60 36.87 15.15 -18.04
N PHE A 61 36.73 15.96 -16.99
CA PHE A 61 37.75 16.93 -16.58
C PHE A 61 39.06 16.26 -16.21
N HIS A 62 39.05 15.17 -15.43
CA HIS A 62 40.27 14.43 -15.09
C HIS A 62 40.96 13.83 -16.33
N LYS A 63 40.19 13.35 -17.31
CA LYS A 63 40.74 12.83 -18.59
C LYS A 63 41.41 13.95 -19.40
N LEU A 64 40.76 15.11 -19.51
CA LEU A 64 41.29 16.26 -20.25
C LEU A 64 42.45 16.93 -19.53
N ALA A 65 42.41 17.04 -18.20
CA ALA A 65 43.50 17.58 -17.40
C ALA A 65 44.78 16.75 -17.57
N LYS A 66 44.68 15.42 -17.56
CA LYS A 66 45.85 14.55 -17.80
C LYS A 66 46.51 14.79 -19.15
N VAL A 67 45.74 15.18 -20.17
CA VAL A 67 46.26 15.42 -21.53
C VAL A 67 46.84 16.84 -21.65
N TYR A 68 46.10 17.84 -21.18
CA TYR A 68 46.39 19.26 -21.46
C TYR A 68 47.15 20.00 -20.35
N HIS A 69 47.42 19.37 -19.20
CA HIS A 69 48.18 19.99 -18.12
C HIS A 69 49.62 20.29 -18.55
N PRO A 70 50.19 21.47 -18.22
CA PRO A 70 51.54 21.85 -18.66
C PRO A 70 52.63 20.88 -18.20
N ASP A 71 52.42 20.20 -17.07
CA ASP A 71 53.38 19.24 -16.51
C ASP A 71 53.12 17.77 -16.91
N SER A 72 52.16 17.49 -17.80
CA SER A 72 51.79 16.10 -18.16
C SER A 72 52.79 15.43 -19.11
N GLY A 73 53.75 16.17 -19.66
CA GLY A 73 54.72 15.68 -20.64
C GLY A 73 54.11 15.24 -21.98
N SER A 74 52.82 15.51 -22.20
CA SER A 74 52.10 15.22 -23.44
C SER A 74 52.44 16.22 -24.55
N ASN A 75 52.48 15.79 -25.81
CA ASN A 75 52.68 16.68 -26.96
C ASN A 75 51.57 17.75 -27.08
N ASP A 76 50.39 17.48 -26.52
CA ASP A 76 49.24 18.39 -26.52
C ASP A 76 49.18 19.29 -25.27
N ALA A 77 50.20 19.26 -24.40
CA ALA A 77 50.25 20.05 -23.17
C ALA A 77 50.31 21.56 -23.48
N ASN A 78 49.23 22.28 -23.18
CA ASN A 78 49.12 23.70 -23.43
C ASN A 78 48.35 24.41 -22.30
N SER A 79 49.00 25.39 -21.68
CA SER A 79 48.44 26.17 -20.56
C SER A 79 47.17 26.91 -20.95
N ALA A 80 47.11 27.49 -22.15
CA ALA A 80 45.95 28.27 -22.60
C ALA A 80 44.71 27.39 -22.84
N THR A 81 44.89 26.14 -23.28
CA THR A 81 43.78 25.20 -23.43
C THR A 81 43.31 24.66 -22.08
N PHE A 82 44.24 24.42 -21.15
CA PHE A 82 43.90 23.99 -19.80
C PHE A 82 43.03 25.01 -19.05
N ILE A 83 43.37 26.31 -19.15
CA ILE A 83 42.57 27.39 -18.53
C ILE A 83 41.14 27.41 -19.10
N LYS A 84 40.97 27.20 -20.41
CA LYS A 84 39.64 27.11 -21.04
C LYS A 84 38.85 25.91 -20.56
N ILE A 85 39.50 24.76 -20.38
CA ILE A 85 38.89 23.53 -19.86
C ILE A 85 38.46 23.71 -18.40
N GLU A 86 39.29 24.37 -17.58
CA GLU A 86 38.96 24.67 -16.19
C GLU A 86 37.76 25.64 -16.08
N GLU A 87 37.74 26.69 -16.90
CA GLU A 87 36.63 27.63 -16.97
C GLU A 87 35.33 26.92 -17.37
N ALA A 88 35.40 26.04 -18.37
CA ALA A 88 34.28 25.22 -18.81
C ALA A 88 33.77 24.31 -17.68
N TYR A 89 34.67 23.62 -16.97
CA TYR A 89 34.35 22.73 -15.85
C TYR A 89 33.62 23.47 -14.73
N ARG A 90 34.14 24.61 -14.27
CA ARG A 90 33.51 25.42 -13.21
C ARG A 90 32.11 25.87 -13.60
N ASN A 91 31.92 26.29 -14.85
CA ASN A 91 30.62 26.74 -15.34
C ASN A 91 29.61 25.59 -15.47
N VAL A 92 30.00 24.45 -16.03
CA VAL A 92 29.14 23.26 -16.19
C VAL A 92 28.75 22.68 -14.83
N LEU A 93 29.69 22.56 -13.89
CA LEU A 93 29.42 22.07 -12.54
C LEU A 93 28.40 22.96 -11.82
N SER A 94 28.55 24.29 -11.92
CA SER A 94 27.57 25.23 -11.37
C SER A 94 26.18 25.11 -12.01
N HIS A 95 26.12 24.70 -13.29
CA HIS A 95 24.87 24.53 -14.01
C HIS A 95 24.14 23.25 -13.59
N VAL A 96 24.85 22.12 -13.50
CA VAL A 96 24.28 20.83 -13.09
C VAL A 96 23.77 20.88 -11.65
N ILE A 97 24.50 21.52 -10.73
CA ILE A 97 24.05 21.70 -9.33
C ILE A 97 22.78 22.56 -9.26
N LYS A 98 22.69 23.64 -10.04
CA LYS A 98 21.48 24.46 -10.10
C LYS A 98 20.30 23.72 -10.71
N GLN A 99 20.52 22.90 -11.73
CA GLN A 99 19.47 22.08 -12.34
C GLN A 99 18.94 21.00 -11.38
N THR A 100 19.83 20.31 -10.66
CA THR A 100 19.45 19.29 -9.68
C THR A 100 18.65 19.88 -8.52
N GLN A 101 19.09 21.01 -7.97
CA GLN A 101 18.34 21.75 -6.94
C GLN A 101 16.99 22.27 -7.43
N ALA A 102 16.88 22.71 -8.69
CA ALA A 102 15.63 23.17 -9.27
C ALA A 102 14.62 22.02 -9.47
N ARG A 103 15.09 20.83 -9.85
CA ARG A 103 14.26 19.62 -9.96
C ARG A 103 13.77 19.16 -8.59
N GLN A 104 14.66 19.08 -7.60
CA GLN A 104 14.30 18.73 -6.22
C GLN A 104 13.26 19.70 -5.65
N LYS A 105 13.45 21.01 -5.81
CA LYS A 105 12.46 22.00 -5.38
C LYS A 105 11.11 21.86 -6.09
N ALA A 106 11.09 21.54 -7.38
CA ALA A 106 9.84 21.33 -8.10
C ALA A 106 9.10 20.08 -7.61
N GLU A 107 9.81 18.98 -7.37
CA GLU A 107 9.27 17.75 -6.79
C GLU A 107 8.75 17.99 -5.36
N ASP A 108 9.52 18.70 -4.51
CA ASP A 108 9.11 19.07 -3.15
C ASP A 108 7.87 19.98 -3.15
N THR A 109 7.77 20.92 -4.11
CA THR A 109 6.60 21.81 -4.22
C THR A 109 5.34 21.05 -4.70
N GLU A 110 5.50 20.09 -5.62
CA GLU A 110 4.41 19.23 -6.08
C GLU A 110 3.91 18.25 -5.00
N GLU A 111 4.80 17.79 -4.11
CA GLU A 111 4.43 16.99 -2.93
C GLU A 111 3.83 17.84 -1.80
N GLU A 112 4.34 19.04 -1.55
CA GLU A 112 3.78 19.99 -0.58
C GLU A 112 2.37 20.45 -0.99
N ASP A 113 2.11 20.68 -2.27
CA ASP A 113 0.77 21.07 -2.76
C ASP A 113 -0.27 19.94 -2.62
N LYS A 114 0.15 18.66 -2.57
CA LYS A 114 -0.74 17.51 -2.29
C LYS A 114 -1.07 17.33 -0.80
N PHE A 115 -0.25 17.86 0.10
CA PHE A 115 -0.37 17.66 1.55
C PHE A 115 -0.62 18.93 2.37
N LYS A 116 -1.00 20.05 1.73
CA LYS A 116 -1.54 21.22 2.44
C LYS A 116 -2.86 20.84 3.12
N TYR A 117 -2.76 20.42 4.38
CA TYR A 117 -3.87 20.52 5.32
C TYR A 117 -4.31 21.97 5.34
N ASN A 118 -5.55 22.23 4.91
CA ASN A 118 -6.21 23.51 5.17
C ASN A 118 -6.38 23.62 6.68
N THR A 119 -5.33 24.03 7.39
CA THR A 119 -5.43 24.51 8.76
C THR A 119 -6.47 25.62 8.71
N PRO A 120 -7.56 25.56 9.49
CA PRO A 120 -8.57 26.61 9.49
C PRO A 120 -7.90 27.91 9.92
N GLN A 121 -7.50 28.71 8.93
CA GLN A 121 -6.97 30.03 9.22
C GLN A 121 -8.06 30.81 9.94
N HIS A 122 -7.65 31.45 11.03
CA HIS A 122 -8.21 32.67 11.60
C HIS A 122 -9.66 32.96 11.23
N ARG A 123 -10.55 32.91 12.22
CA ARG A 123 -11.95 33.39 12.21
C ARG A 123 -12.09 34.64 11.33
N HIS A 124 -12.29 34.45 10.04
CA HIS A 124 -12.69 35.51 9.14
C HIS A 124 -14.17 35.72 9.41
N TYR A 125 -14.54 36.94 9.77
CA TYR A 125 -15.95 37.30 9.75
C TYR A 125 -16.48 36.98 8.35
N LEU A 126 -17.57 36.22 8.27
CA LEU A 126 -18.29 35.96 7.02
C LEU A 126 -18.70 37.31 6.44
N SER A 127 -17.85 37.89 5.60
CA SER A 127 -18.26 38.99 4.75
C SER A 127 -19.24 38.41 3.74
N PHE A 128 -20.39 39.05 3.58
CA PHE A 128 -21.42 38.63 2.63
C PHE A 128 -20.99 38.83 1.16
N GLU A 129 -19.68 38.91 0.88
CA GLU A 129 -19.09 39.22 -0.43
C GLU A 129 -19.66 40.51 -1.08
N GLY A 130 -20.23 41.42 -0.28
CA GLY A 130 -20.96 42.59 -0.78
C GLY A 130 -22.36 42.29 -1.35
N VAL A 131 -22.84 41.06 -1.23
CA VAL A 131 -24.14 40.60 -1.73
C VAL A 131 -25.25 40.92 -0.73
N GLY A 132 -26.31 41.54 -1.24
CA GLY A 132 -27.55 41.82 -0.52
C GLY A 132 -27.64 43.21 0.10
N PHE A 133 -28.87 43.64 0.34
CA PHE A 133 -29.24 44.97 0.84
C PHE A 133 -30.23 44.84 2.01
N GLY A 134 -30.25 45.85 2.89
CA GLY A 134 -31.10 45.86 4.08
C GLY A 134 -30.37 45.48 5.37
N THR A 135 -31.15 45.02 6.36
CA THR A 135 -30.65 44.69 7.71
C THR A 135 -29.70 43.50 7.68
N PRO A 136 -28.79 43.34 8.67
CA PRO A 136 -27.84 42.22 8.71
C PRO A 136 -28.49 40.83 8.55
N SER A 137 -29.66 40.61 9.16
CA SER A 137 -30.41 39.35 9.04
C SER A 137 -30.98 39.11 7.63
N GLN A 138 -31.48 40.16 6.96
CA GLN A 138 -31.96 40.05 5.58
C GLN A 138 -30.82 39.75 4.61
N ARG A 139 -29.67 40.40 4.80
CA ARG A 139 -28.45 40.17 4.02
C ARG A 139 -27.92 38.75 4.21
N GLU A 140 -27.97 38.23 5.43
CA GLU A 140 -27.58 36.85 5.72
C GLU A 140 -28.48 35.84 5.00
N LYS A 141 -29.80 36.05 4.98
CA LYS A 141 -30.73 35.16 4.27
C LYS A 141 -30.49 35.18 2.75
N GLN A 142 -30.25 36.36 2.17
CA GLN A 142 -29.91 36.51 0.76
C GLN A 142 -28.56 35.86 0.42
N TYR A 143 -27.55 36.04 1.27
CA TYR A 143 -26.25 35.42 1.07
C TYR A 143 -26.32 33.89 1.20
N ARG A 144 -27.17 33.37 2.09
CA ARG A 144 -27.45 31.92 2.17
C ARG A 144 -28.04 31.38 0.87
N GLN A 145 -28.98 32.11 0.26
CA GLN A 145 -29.54 31.74 -1.06
C GLN A 145 -28.48 31.81 -2.16
N PHE A 146 -27.75 32.92 -2.25
CA PHE A 146 -26.67 33.11 -3.21
C PHE A 146 -25.59 32.01 -3.12
N ARG A 147 -25.25 31.56 -1.90
CA ARG A 147 -24.32 30.44 -1.69
C ARG A 147 -24.88 29.12 -2.19
N ALA A 148 -26.17 28.87 -2.00
CA ALA A 148 -26.82 27.67 -2.53
C ALA A 148 -26.80 27.70 -4.06
N ASP A 149 -27.18 28.82 -4.67
CA ASP A 149 -27.20 28.98 -6.13
C ASP A 149 -25.80 28.78 -6.72
N ARG A 150 -24.77 29.43 -6.16
CA ARG A 150 -23.38 29.25 -6.60
C ARG A 150 -22.91 27.79 -6.44
N ALA A 151 -23.27 27.12 -5.35
CA ALA A 151 -22.94 25.71 -5.17
C ALA A 151 -23.61 24.82 -6.24
N THR A 152 -24.87 25.10 -6.58
CA THR A 152 -25.55 24.38 -7.66
C THR A 152 -24.90 24.62 -9.02
N GLU A 153 -24.51 25.87 -9.33
CA GLU A 153 -23.80 26.20 -10.57
C GLU A 153 -22.45 25.47 -10.67
N GLN A 154 -21.67 25.44 -9.59
CA GLN A 154 -20.38 24.73 -9.54
C GLN A 154 -20.53 23.23 -9.75
N VAL A 155 -21.55 22.60 -9.15
CA VAL A 155 -21.84 21.17 -9.36
C VAL A 155 -22.22 20.90 -10.82
N MET A 156 -23.07 21.73 -11.41
CA MET A 156 -23.47 21.60 -12.81
C MET A 156 -22.27 21.81 -13.76
N GLU A 157 -21.40 22.78 -13.46
CA GLU A 157 -20.20 23.04 -14.23
C GLU A 157 -19.20 21.88 -14.15
N TYR A 158 -19.00 21.30 -12.96
CA TYR A 158 -18.20 20.09 -12.80
C TYR A 158 -18.76 18.91 -13.60
N GLN A 159 -20.07 18.69 -13.56
CA GLN A 159 -20.72 17.64 -14.34
C GLN A 159 -20.53 17.86 -15.85
N ARG A 160 -20.67 19.10 -16.33
CA ARG A 160 -20.42 19.47 -17.73
C ARG A 160 -18.98 19.18 -18.14
N GLN A 161 -18.00 19.63 -17.36
CA GLN A 161 -16.58 19.37 -17.62
C GLN A 161 -16.24 17.88 -17.55
N LYS A 162 -16.88 17.14 -16.64
CA LYS A 162 -16.73 15.69 -16.55
C LYS A 162 -17.24 15.01 -17.82
N LEU A 163 -18.44 15.38 -18.30
CA LEU A 163 -18.98 14.89 -19.57
C LEU A 163 -18.10 15.29 -20.75
N GLU A 164 -17.58 16.52 -20.81
CA GLU A 164 -16.64 16.95 -21.84
C GLU A 164 -15.35 16.13 -21.83
N ARG A 165 -14.80 15.84 -20.64
CA ARG A 165 -13.64 14.93 -20.48
C ARG A 165 -13.96 13.52 -20.93
N GLU A 166 -15.13 12.99 -20.58
CA GLU A 166 -15.59 11.67 -21.02
C GLU A 166 -15.72 11.65 -22.56
N LEU A 167 -16.36 12.67 -23.17
CA LEU A 167 -16.50 12.80 -24.62
C LEU A 167 -15.15 12.91 -25.33
N PHE A 168 -14.16 13.64 -24.78
CA PHE A 168 -12.82 13.79 -25.36
C PHE A 168 -11.90 12.58 -25.10
N ALA A 169 -12.14 11.84 -24.01
CA ALA A 169 -11.43 10.60 -23.67
C ALA A 169 -11.90 9.37 -24.46
N ASN A 170 -13.08 9.43 -25.10
CA ASN A 170 -13.68 8.36 -25.90
C ASN A 170 -12.93 7.99 -27.21
N SER A 171 -11.64 8.31 -27.33
CA SER A 171 -10.77 7.76 -28.38
C SER A 171 -10.21 6.36 -28.07
N ILE A 172 -10.64 5.70 -26.98
CA ILE A 172 -10.23 4.32 -26.58
C ILE A 172 -11.46 3.49 -26.13
N THR A 173 -12.18 2.93 -27.10
CA THR A 173 -13.58 2.45 -26.98
C THR A 173 -13.83 1.11 -26.26
N VAL A 174 -12.82 0.45 -25.67
CA VAL A 174 -12.97 -0.94 -25.17
C VAL A 174 -13.21 -1.05 -23.66
N LYS A 175 -12.74 -0.09 -22.84
CA LYS A 175 -12.90 -0.13 -21.38
C LYS A 175 -14.30 0.31 -20.93
N ASP A 176 -14.92 1.25 -21.63
CA ASP A 176 -16.22 1.84 -21.26
C ASP A 176 -17.42 0.92 -21.50
N VAL A 177 -17.33 0.02 -22.49
CA VAL A 177 -18.38 -0.98 -22.74
C VAL A 177 -18.47 -2.00 -21.61
N ARG A 178 -17.34 -2.33 -20.95
CA ARG A 178 -17.34 -3.25 -19.81
C ARG A 178 -17.92 -2.59 -18.57
N GLN A 179 -17.46 -1.39 -18.24
CA GLN A 179 -17.94 -0.64 -17.08
C GLN A 179 -19.43 -0.27 -17.19
N SER A 180 -19.90 0.14 -18.38
CA SER A 180 -21.33 0.41 -18.59
C SER A 180 -22.22 -0.84 -18.50
N LYS A 181 -21.71 -2.01 -18.88
CA LYS A 181 -22.41 -3.29 -18.66
C LYS A 181 -22.48 -3.64 -17.18
N GLU A 182 -21.39 -3.47 -16.43
CA GLU A 182 -21.36 -3.69 -14.98
C GLU A 182 -22.37 -2.79 -14.25
N LEU A 183 -22.41 -1.50 -14.56
CA LEU A 183 -23.36 -0.55 -13.97
C LEU A 183 -24.83 -0.88 -14.29
N LYS A 184 -25.11 -1.38 -15.49
CA LYS A 184 -26.46 -1.84 -15.86
C LYS A 184 -26.85 -3.10 -15.11
N ILE A 185 -25.91 -4.01 -14.89
CA ILE A 185 -26.14 -5.24 -14.10
C ILE A 185 -26.40 -4.89 -12.63
N THR A 186 -25.65 -3.96 -12.04
CA THR A 186 -25.88 -3.52 -10.65
C THR A 186 -27.24 -2.86 -10.49
N GLN A 187 -27.61 -1.94 -11.39
CA GLN A 187 -28.91 -1.28 -11.34
C GLN A 187 -30.09 -2.24 -11.55
N ALA A 188 -29.92 -3.25 -12.43
CA ALA A 188 -30.93 -4.29 -12.62
C ALA A 188 -31.08 -5.15 -11.36
N MET A 189 -29.97 -5.51 -10.70
CA MET A 189 -30.00 -6.23 -9.43
C MET A 189 -30.69 -5.41 -8.33
N GLU A 190 -30.37 -4.12 -8.20
CA GLU A 190 -31.03 -3.22 -7.24
C GLU A 190 -32.54 -3.17 -7.44
N ARG A 191 -32.99 -3.09 -8.70
CA ARG A 191 -34.43 -3.12 -9.02
C ARG A 191 -35.08 -4.44 -8.65
N LEU A 192 -34.44 -5.57 -8.97
CA LEU A 192 -34.95 -6.89 -8.61
C LEU A 192 -35.05 -7.06 -7.09
N VAL A 193 -34.05 -6.57 -6.35
CA VAL A 193 -34.05 -6.58 -4.89
C VAL A 193 -35.18 -5.70 -4.33
N GLU A 194 -35.39 -4.51 -4.88
CA GLU A 194 -36.49 -3.63 -4.46
C GLU A 194 -37.86 -4.28 -4.72
N ASP A 195 -38.05 -4.88 -5.89
CA ASP A 195 -39.30 -5.58 -6.25
C ASP A 195 -39.56 -6.75 -5.27
N LEU A 196 -38.53 -7.53 -4.92
CA LEU A 196 -38.60 -8.60 -3.91
C LEU A 196 -38.95 -8.08 -2.51
N ILE A 197 -38.38 -6.93 -2.12
CA ILE A 197 -38.67 -6.31 -0.82
C ILE A 197 -40.13 -5.87 -0.78
N GLN A 198 -40.62 -5.21 -1.83
CA GLN A 198 -42.00 -4.74 -1.90
C GLN A 198 -43.00 -5.90 -1.91
N GLU A 199 -42.70 -6.98 -2.64
CA GLU A 199 -43.52 -8.20 -2.62
C GLU A 199 -43.58 -8.82 -1.22
N SER A 200 -42.43 -8.90 -0.53
CA SER A 200 -42.33 -9.43 0.84
C SER A 200 -43.06 -8.53 1.85
N MET A 201 -43.05 -7.20 1.66
CA MET A 201 -43.83 -6.25 2.44
C MET A 201 -45.33 -6.42 2.21
N ALA A 202 -45.78 -6.62 0.97
CA ALA A 202 -47.18 -6.85 0.63
C ALA A 202 -47.71 -8.18 1.19
N LYS A 203 -46.86 -9.22 1.23
CA LYS A 203 -47.16 -10.51 1.86
C LYS A 203 -47.25 -10.43 3.39
N GLY A 204 -46.70 -9.39 4.01
CA GLY A 204 -46.63 -9.25 5.45
C GLY A 204 -45.54 -10.11 6.09
N ASP A 205 -44.52 -10.55 5.34
CA ASP A 205 -43.42 -11.38 5.86
C ASP A 205 -42.60 -10.65 6.95
N PHE A 206 -42.71 -9.32 7.01
CA PHE A 206 -42.09 -8.47 8.04
C PHE A 206 -42.97 -8.26 9.28
N ASP A 207 -44.20 -8.75 9.28
CA ASP A 207 -45.08 -8.70 10.45
C ASP A 207 -44.81 -9.88 11.39
N ASN A 208 -44.63 -9.58 12.68
CA ASN A 208 -44.30 -10.54 13.75
C ASN A 208 -42.87 -11.10 13.79
N LEU A 209 -41.88 -10.34 13.27
CA LEU A 209 -40.47 -10.66 13.50
C LEU A 209 -40.13 -10.77 14.99
N SER A 210 -39.31 -11.77 15.34
CA SER A 210 -38.85 -11.97 16.71
C SER A 210 -38.10 -10.74 17.22
N GLY A 211 -38.64 -10.05 18.23
CA GLY A 211 -38.04 -8.84 18.78
C GLY A 211 -38.54 -7.52 18.19
N LYS A 212 -39.62 -7.52 17.39
CA LYS A 212 -40.34 -6.30 16.97
C LYS A 212 -40.64 -5.42 18.21
N GLY A 213 -40.24 -4.15 18.15
CA GLY A 213 -40.43 -3.18 19.24
C GLY A 213 -39.40 -3.23 20.39
N LYS A 214 -38.48 -4.20 20.41
CA LYS A 214 -37.38 -4.26 21.38
C LYS A 214 -36.12 -3.56 20.82
N PRO A 215 -35.29 -2.92 21.65
CA PRO A 215 -34.05 -2.31 21.20
C PRO A 215 -33.13 -3.38 20.59
N LEU A 216 -32.46 -3.02 19.49
CA LEU A 216 -31.60 -3.92 18.74
C LEU A 216 -30.39 -4.32 19.58
N LYS A 217 -30.22 -5.62 19.85
CA LYS A 217 -29.04 -6.19 20.53
C LYS A 217 -27.82 -6.31 19.59
N LYS A 218 -27.62 -5.34 18.69
CA LYS A 218 -26.55 -5.40 17.68
C LYS A 218 -25.19 -4.98 18.22
N PHE A 219 -25.14 -4.21 19.30
CA PHE A 219 -23.92 -3.56 19.80
C PHE A 219 -23.43 -4.09 21.16
N SER A 220 -23.97 -5.23 21.62
CA SER A 220 -23.85 -5.70 23.02
C SER A 220 -22.47 -6.19 23.47
N GLY A 221 -21.38 -5.79 22.81
CA GLY A 221 -20.02 -6.16 23.21
C GLY A 221 -18.90 -5.25 22.70
N CYS A 222 -19.19 -4.32 21.78
CA CYS A 222 -18.17 -3.49 21.16
C CYS A 222 -18.57 -2.00 21.20
N SER A 223 -18.66 -1.42 22.40
CA SER A 223 -18.98 0.00 22.59
C SER A 223 -17.95 0.96 21.97
N TYR A 224 -16.74 0.48 21.71
CA TYR A 224 -15.64 1.26 21.12
C TYR A 224 -15.63 1.24 19.58
N ILE A 225 -16.45 0.40 18.94
CA ILE A 225 -16.49 0.27 17.48
C ILE A 225 -17.71 1.02 16.96
N ASP A 226 -17.50 1.86 15.95
CA ASP A 226 -18.60 2.56 15.28
C ASP A 226 -19.63 1.57 14.70
N PRO A 227 -20.94 1.87 14.80
CA PRO A 227 -22.00 1.01 14.27
C PRO A 227 -21.84 0.58 12.81
N MET A 228 -21.30 1.45 11.94
CA MET A 228 -21.09 1.13 10.53
C MET A 228 -20.01 0.04 10.38
N THR A 229 -18.88 0.21 11.07
CA THR A 229 -17.77 -0.75 11.05
C THR A 229 -18.18 -2.10 11.62
N HIS A 230 -18.95 -2.10 12.72
CA HIS A 230 -19.47 -3.33 13.30
C HIS A 230 -20.39 -4.08 12.32
N ASN A 231 -21.31 -3.36 11.66
CA ASN A 231 -22.22 -3.95 10.68
C ASN A 231 -21.47 -4.52 9.47
N LEU A 232 -20.46 -3.81 8.97
CA LEU A 232 -19.61 -4.29 7.88
C LEU A 232 -18.87 -5.56 8.28
N ASN A 233 -18.20 -5.57 9.43
CA ASN A 233 -17.49 -6.75 9.93
C ASN A 233 -18.43 -7.95 10.11
N ARG A 234 -19.65 -7.71 10.59
CA ARG A 234 -20.68 -8.75 10.69
C ARG A 234 -21.04 -9.31 9.32
N ILE A 235 -21.33 -8.44 8.33
CA ILE A 235 -21.66 -8.88 6.96
C ILE A 235 -20.50 -9.68 6.38
N LEU A 236 -19.25 -9.25 6.59
CA LEU A 236 -18.07 -9.98 6.15
C LEU A 236 -18.00 -11.38 6.80
N ILE A 237 -18.22 -11.47 8.12
CA ILE A 237 -18.21 -12.75 8.85
C ILE A 237 -19.35 -13.66 8.38
N ASP A 238 -20.57 -13.13 8.19
CA ASP A 238 -21.73 -13.89 7.74
C ASP A 238 -21.51 -14.46 6.33
N ASN A 239 -20.77 -13.73 5.47
CA ASN A 239 -20.33 -14.21 4.16
C ASN A 239 -19.09 -15.11 4.21
N GLY A 240 -18.56 -15.42 5.39
CA GLY A 240 -17.37 -16.26 5.56
C GLY A 240 -16.06 -15.60 5.12
N TYR A 241 -16.02 -14.27 5.04
CA TYR A 241 -14.80 -13.53 4.68
C TYR A 241 -13.71 -13.75 5.73
N GLN A 242 -12.51 -14.07 5.26
CA GLN A 242 -11.33 -14.30 6.10
C GLN A 242 -10.26 -13.27 5.77
N PRO A 243 -9.73 -12.55 6.78
CA PRO A 243 -8.57 -11.68 6.60
C PRO A 243 -7.38 -12.44 6.01
N GLU A 244 -6.62 -11.76 5.16
CA GLU A 244 -5.46 -12.29 4.45
C GLU A 244 -4.46 -12.99 5.39
N TRP A 245 -4.12 -12.37 6.53
CA TRP A 245 -3.18 -12.95 7.48
C TRP A 245 -3.69 -14.29 8.07
N ILE A 246 -5.00 -14.51 8.19
CA ILE A 246 -5.55 -15.79 8.66
C ILE A 246 -5.32 -16.88 7.61
N LEU A 247 -5.53 -16.55 6.33
CA LEU A 247 -5.25 -17.46 5.22
C LEU A 247 -3.75 -17.80 5.18
N MET A 248 -2.89 -16.79 5.26
CA MET A 248 -1.44 -16.98 5.32
C MET A 248 -1.01 -17.82 6.52
N GLN A 249 -1.63 -17.63 7.69
CA GLN A 249 -1.34 -18.44 8.88
C GLN A 249 -1.67 -19.91 8.63
N LYS A 250 -2.81 -20.19 7.99
CA LYS A 250 -3.20 -21.55 7.61
C LYS A 250 -2.23 -22.14 6.60
N GLU A 251 -1.86 -21.40 5.56
CA GLU A 251 -0.87 -21.84 4.57
C GLU A 251 0.49 -22.16 5.20
N ILE A 252 0.98 -21.32 6.13
CA ILE A 252 2.23 -21.58 6.85
C ILE A 252 2.14 -22.89 7.65
N LYS A 253 0.99 -23.16 8.26
CA LYS A 253 0.74 -24.41 9.00
C LYS A 253 0.71 -25.63 8.06
N ASP A 254 -0.07 -25.54 6.99
CA ASP A 254 -0.23 -26.65 6.05
C ASP A 254 1.10 -26.95 5.34
N THR A 255 1.87 -25.92 4.99
CA THR A 255 3.18 -26.09 4.33
C THR A 255 4.22 -26.73 5.25
N ILE A 256 4.29 -26.38 6.54
CA ILE A 256 5.23 -27.04 7.45
C ILE A 256 4.85 -28.50 7.70
N GLU A 257 3.55 -28.81 7.78
CA GLU A 257 3.04 -30.17 7.91
C GLU A 257 3.43 -31.02 6.68
N GLN A 258 3.17 -30.51 5.47
CA GLN A 258 3.56 -31.17 4.22
C GLN A 258 5.07 -31.41 4.11
N LEU A 259 5.90 -30.44 4.52
CA LEU A 259 7.35 -30.58 4.51
C LEU A 259 7.85 -31.65 5.48
N ARG A 260 7.23 -31.75 6.68
CA ARG A 260 7.55 -32.80 7.66
C ARG A 260 7.14 -34.18 7.16
N GLU A 261 5.96 -34.31 6.57
CA GLU A 261 5.49 -35.56 5.97
C GLU A 261 6.40 -36.01 4.82
N ALA A 262 6.81 -35.09 3.94
CA ALA A 262 7.74 -35.38 2.85
C ALA A 262 9.10 -35.90 3.36
N LEU A 263 9.63 -35.30 4.45
CA LEU A 263 10.84 -35.79 5.11
C LEU A 263 10.66 -37.19 5.71
N LEU A 264 9.54 -37.43 6.40
CA LEU A 264 9.22 -38.74 6.98
C LEU A 264 9.13 -39.82 5.91
N VAL A 265 8.44 -39.56 4.80
CA VAL A 265 8.33 -40.48 3.66
C VAL A 265 9.70 -40.75 3.06
N SER A 266 10.53 -39.72 2.89
CA SER A 266 11.89 -39.87 2.38
C SER A 266 12.75 -40.72 3.32
N ARG A 267 12.62 -40.54 4.64
CA ARG A 267 13.33 -41.33 5.64
C ARG A 267 12.92 -42.80 5.64
N LYS A 268 11.61 -43.09 5.51
CA LYS A 268 11.06 -44.45 5.41
C LYS A 268 11.61 -45.21 4.20
N LYS A 269 11.78 -44.53 3.06
CA LYS A 269 12.31 -45.12 1.82
C LYS A 269 13.78 -45.56 1.93
N LEU A 270 14.57 -44.90 2.76
CA LEU A 270 16.01 -45.14 2.88
C LEU A 270 16.39 -46.35 3.75
N GLY A 271 15.40 -46.99 4.40
CA GLY A 271 15.62 -48.18 5.23
C GLY A 271 16.41 -47.91 6.52
N ASN A 272 16.57 -48.95 7.34
CA ASN A 272 17.42 -48.95 8.52
C ASN A 272 18.24 -50.25 8.52
N PRO A 273 19.58 -50.25 8.65
CA PRO A 273 20.51 -49.11 8.76
C PRO A 273 20.68 -48.30 7.46
N LEU A 274 21.15 -47.06 7.55
CA LEU A 274 21.41 -46.24 6.37
C LEU A 274 22.59 -46.79 5.55
N THR A 275 22.34 -47.15 4.28
CA THR A 275 23.39 -47.48 3.32
C THR A 275 24.21 -46.22 2.99
N PRO A 276 25.53 -46.29 2.69
CA PRO A 276 26.33 -45.12 2.31
C PRO A 276 25.77 -44.33 1.10
N GLY A 277 25.14 -45.02 0.14
CA GLY A 277 24.40 -44.37 -0.96
C GLY A 277 23.13 -43.65 -0.49
N GLY A 278 22.42 -44.25 0.48
CA GLY A 278 21.26 -43.65 1.13
C GLY A 278 21.60 -42.41 1.95
N GLN A 279 22.78 -42.35 2.57
CA GLN A 279 23.26 -41.14 3.26
C GLN A 279 23.45 -39.96 2.29
N LYS A 280 23.97 -40.20 1.09
CA LYS A 280 24.10 -39.15 0.07
C LYS A 280 22.73 -38.64 -0.38
N GLN A 281 21.77 -39.55 -0.59
CA GLN A 281 20.39 -39.19 -0.95
C GLN A 281 19.70 -38.43 0.19
N TRP A 282 19.92 -38.83 1.45
CA TRP A 282 19.40 -38.12 2.61
C TRP A 282 19.93 -36.70 2.71
N ASN A 283 21.24 -36.51 2.50
CA ASN A 283 21.86 -35.18 2.52
C ASN A 283 21.24 -34.27 1.43
N GLN A 284 21.01 -34.78 0.22
CA GLN A 284 20.33 -34.03 -0.85
C GLN A 284 18.89 -33.66 -0.49
N VAL A 285 18.16 -34.55 0.22
CA VAL A 285 16.81 -34.26 0.71
C VAL A 285 16.84 -33.18 1.80
N CYS A 286 17.81 -33.23 2.71
CA CYS A 286 18.02 -32.21 3.73
C CYS A 286 18.36 -30.85 3.12
N GLU A 287 19.18 -30.79 2.07
CA GLU A 287 19.49 -29.55 1.34
C GLU A 287 18.22 -28.94 0.72
N LYS A 288 17.43 -29.74 -0.01
CA LYS A 288 16.14 -29.31 -0.58
C LYS A 288 15.17 -28.83 0.50
N PHE A 289 15.12 -29.53 1.63
CA PHE A 289 14.30 -29.13 2.76
C PHE A 289 14.75 -27.79 3.36
N GLN A 290 16.06 -27.57 3.48
CA GLN A 290 16.60 -26.30 3.96
C GLN A 290 16.20 -25.14 3.03
N GLU A 291 16.23 -25.33 1.72
CA GLU A 291 15.75 -24.32 0.76
C GLU A 291 14.25 -24.03 0.93
N ASN A 292 13.43 -25.06 1.14
CA ASN A 292 12.00 -24.90 1.37
C ASN A 292 11.71 -24.16 2.69
N ILE A 293 12.47 -24.44 3.75
CA ILE A 293 12.38 -23.70 5.01
C ILE A 293 12.79 -22.24 4.82
N ARG A 294 13.81 -21.93 4.00
CA ARG A 294 14.14 -20.52 3.67
C ARG A 294 12.97 -19.82 2.98
N LYS A 295 12.28 -20.48 2.04
CA LYS A 295 11.08 -19.93 1.39
C LYS A 295 9.94 -19.73 2.38
N LEU A 296 9.72 -20.69 3.29
CA LEU A 296 8.72 -20.59 4.35
C LEU A 296 9.01 -19.44 5.32
N ASN A 297 10.28 -19.27 5.71
CA ASN A 297 10.69 -18.19 6.61
C ASN A 297 10.50 -16.80 5.98
N LYS A 298 10.65 -16.66 4.65
CA LYS A 298 10.27 -15.43 3.94
C LYS A 298 8.77 -15.14 4.09
N ARG A 299 7.92 -16.14 3.85
CA ARG A 299 6.46 -16.00 4.07
C ARG A 299 6.10 -15.68 5.52
N ILE A 300 6.83 -16.22 6.49
CA ILE A 300 6.65 -15.86 7.90
C ILE A 300 7.00 -14.39 8.15
N SER A 301 8.07 -13.88 7.54
CA SER A 301 8.39 -12.46 7.62
C SER A 301 7.26 -11.61 7.04
N ASP A 302 6.75 -11.95 5.87
CA ASP A 302 5.62 -11.24 5.24
C ASP A 302 4.37 -11.29 6.13
N PHE A 303 4.04 -12.46 6.67
CA PHE A 303 2.96 -12.65 7.63
C PHE A 303 3.14 -11.75 8.87
N ASN A 304 4.34 -11.70 9.44
CA ASN A 304 4.62 -10.88 10.62
C ASN A 304 4.46 -9.37 10.37
N LEU A 305 4.61 -8.91 9.11
CA LEU A 305 4.36 -7.53 8.72
C LEU A 305 2.86 -7.19 8.67
N ILE A 306 2.02 -8.16 8.32
CA ILE A 306 0.57 -7.97 8.13
C ILE A 306 -0.20 -8.17 9.44
N VAL A 307 0.30 -9.04 10.33
CA VAL A 307 -0.40 -9.42 11.56
C VAL A 307 -0.58 -8.22 12.50
N PRO A 308 -1.83 -7.84 12.84
CA PRO A 308 -2.08 -6.66 13.68
C PRO A 308 -1.69 -6.83 15.17
N ILE A 309 -1.45 -8.07 15.63
CA ILE A 309 -1.25 -8.40 17.04
C ILE A 309 0.09 -9.11 17.24
N LEU A 310 0.99 -8.52 18.02
CA LEU A 310 2.33 -9.06 18.27
C LEU A 310 2.32 -10.50 18.81
N THR A 311 1.36 -10.86 19.66
CA THR A 311 1.25 -12.21 20.23
C THR A 311 0.94 -13.30 19.21
N ARG A 312 0.45 -12.93 18.02
CA ARG A 312 0.14 -13.86 16.93
C ARG A 312 1.23 -13.95 15.87
N GLN A 313 2.31 -13.18 16.00
CA GLN A 313 3.47 -13.30 15.13
C GLN A 313 4.16 -14.66 15.32
N LYS A 314 4.86 -15.11 14.28
CA LYS A 314 5.55 -16.41 14.25
C LYS A 314 7.06 -16.21 14.20
N VAL A 315 7.77 -17.09 14.90
CA VAL A 315 9.23 -17.17 14.82
C VAL A 315 9.61 -18.00 13.59
N HIS A 316 10.76 -17.70 13.00
CA HIS A 316 11.31 -18.50 11.91
C HIS A 316 11.60 -19.94 12.34
N PHE A 317 11.39 -20.88 11.41
CA PHE A 317 11.72 -22.28 11.62
C PHE A 317 13.20 -22.53 11.34
N ASP A 318 13.82 -23.35 12.18
CA ASP A 318 15.18 -23.83 12.01
C ASP A 318 15.14 -25.23 11.38
N ALA A 319 15.77 -25.37 10.21
CA ALA A 319 15.77 -26.61 9.44
C ALA A 319 16.39 -27.78 10.23
N GLN A 320 17.47 -27.53 11.00
CA GLN A 320 18.16 -28.59 11.74
C GLN A 320 17.27 -29.15 12.85
N LYS A 321 16.60 -28.27 13.61
CA LYS A 321 15.67 -28.67 14.67
C LYS A 321 14.49 -29.48 14.14
N GLU A 322 13.98 -29.12 12.97
CA GLU A 322 12.88 -29.85 12.33
C GLU A 322 13.33 -31.22 11.81
N VAL A 323 14.54 -31.35 11.26
CA VAL A 323 15.10 -32.66 10.86
C VAL A 323 15.27 -33.57 12.08
N ILE A 324 15.82 -33.07 13.18
CA ILE A 324 15.96 -33.83 14.43
C ILE A 324 14.59 -34.26 14.95
N ARG A 325 13.59 -33.37 14.90
CA ARG A 325 12.22 -33.71 15.31
C ARG A 325 11.65 -34.85 14.46
N VAL A 326 11.84 -34.80 13.15
CA VAL A 326 11.38 -35.85 12.23
C VAL A 326 12.11 -37.18 12.47
N GLN A 327 13.40 -37.16 12.77
CA GLN A 327 14.17 -38.36 13.12
C GLN A 327 13.62 -39.00 14.40
N LYS A 328 13.39 -38.23 15.46
CA LYS A 328 12.77 -38.72 16.69
C LYS A 328 11.38 -39.31 16.46
N MET A 329 10.59 -38.69 15.59
CA MET A 329 9.28 -39.23 15.20
C MET A 329 9.39 -40.57 14.47
N TYR A 330 10.43 -40.73 13.63
CA TYR A 330 10.69 -41.98 12.92
C TYR A 330 11.19 -43.08 13.86
N GLU A 331 12.07 -42.75 14.80
CA GLU A 331 12.53 -43.67 15.87
C GLU A 331 11.35 -44.17 16.71
N ALA A 332 10.52 -43.27 17.21
CA ALA A 332 9.31 -43.63 17.95
C ALA A 332 8.32 -44.48 17.13
N PHE A 333 8.26 -44.27 15.81
CA PHE A 333 7.45 -45.09 14.91
C PHE A 333 8.01 -46.51 14.74
N ILE A 334 9.34 -46.67 14.71
CA ILE A 334 10.00 -47.99 14.70
C ILE A 334 9.75 -48.70 16.03
N GLU A 335 10.02 -48.05 17.15
CA GLU A 335 9.81 -48.63 18.49
C GLU A 335 8.37 -49.12 18.67
N ALA A 336 7.38 -48.34 18.21
CA ALA A 336 5.97 -48.75 18.26
C ALA A 336 5.65 -49.95 17.35
N LYS A 337 6.36 -50.10 16.23
CA LYS A 337 6.21 -51.23 15.30
C LYS A 337 6.82 -52.50 15.89
N GLU A 338 7.97 -52.38 16.56
CA GLU A 338 8.63 -53.51 17.23
C GLU A 338 7.77 -54.05 18.39
N ILE A 339 7.19 -53.16 19.22
CA ILE A 339 6.29 -53.55 20.33
C ILE A 339 5.02 -54.27 19.85
N THR A 340 4.54 -53.94 18.64
CA THR A 340 3.35 -54.58 18.05
C THR A 340 3.67 -55.90 17.34
N GLU A 341 4.88 -56.09 16.81
CA GLU A 341 5.34 -57.36 16.23
C GLU A 341 5.76 -58.38 17.31
N GLU A 342 6.17 -57.96 18.51
CA GLU A 342 6.51 -58.85 19.64
C GLU A 342 5.31 -59.42 20.41
N ASN A 343 4.07 -58.95 20.17
CA ASN A 343 2.84 -59.50 20.78
C ASN A 343 1.88 -60.17 19.78
N PRO A 344 2.23 -61.31 19.14
CA PRO A 344 1.27 -62.08 18.34
C PRO A 344 0.60 -63.24 19.11
N THR A 345 1.00 -63.53 20.37
CA THR A 345 0.45 -64.63 21.16
C THR A 345 -0.11 -64.14 22.49
N ASP A 346 -1.44 -64.00 22.55
CA ASP A 346 -2.29 -64.47 23.66
C ASP A 346 -3.73 -63.95 23.46
N ILE A 347 -4.45 -64.61 22.54
CA ILE A 347 -5.92 -64.65 22.57
C ILE A 347 -6.31 -66.08 22.87
N SER A 348 -5.96 -66.54 24.07
CA SER A 348 -6.66 -67.65 24.71
C SER A 348 -6.40 -67.66 26.22
N LYS A 349 -7.45 -67.26 26.94
CA LYS A 349 -7.79 -67.58 28.34
C LYS A 349 -7.30 -66.63 29.45
N GLU A 350 -8.31 -66.31 30.26
CA GLU A 350 -8.32 -65.96 31.68
C GLU A 350 -8.30 -64.49 32.10
N GLU A 351 -9.47 -64.08 32.58
CA GLU A 351 -9.74 -63.00 33.51
C GLU A 351 -8.84 -63.14 34.76
N GLU A 352 -8.00 -62.16 35.04
CA GLU A 352 -8.00 -61.38 36.28
C GLU A 352 -6.79 -60.41 36.36
N LYS A 353 -7.13 -59.12 36.56
CA LYS A 353 -6.37 -58.08 37.28
C LYS A 353 -4.86 -57.90 36.98
N THR A 354 -4.52 -56.86 36.22
CA THR A 354 -3.56 -55.80 36.65
C THR A 354 -3.77 -54.46 35.91
N PRO A 355 -3.59 -53.30 36.55
CA PRO A 355 -3.65 -51.98 35.92
C PRO A 355 -2.23 -51.51 35.55
N ARG A 356 -1.57 -52.14 34.57
CA ARG A 356 -0.21 -51.74 34.17
C ARG A 356 -0.02 -51.42 32.68
N VAL A 357 -0.99 -51.76 31.84
CA VAL A 357 -0.92 -51.55 30.37
C VAL A 357 -1.46 -50.17 29.95
N LYS A 358 -2.13 -49.43 30.84
CA LYS A 358 -2.75 -48.13 30.49
C LYS A 358 -1.76 -46.97 30.36
N THR A 359 -0.54 -47.08 30.88
CA THR A 359 0.44 -45.97 30.88
C THR A 359 1.05 -45.72 29.49
N GLY A 360 1.28 -46.75 28.68
CA GLY A 360 1.81 -46.60 27.31
C GLY A 360 0.82 -45.95 26.33
N PHE A 361 -0.45 -46.38 26.38
CA PHE A 361 -1.53 -45.82 25.55
C PHE A 361 -1.84 -44.35 25.91
N LEU A 362 -1.77 -43.99 27.19
CA LEU A 362 -1.95 -42.62 27.65
C LEU A 362 -0.78 -41.72 27.22
N ASN A 363 0.44 -42.25 27.14
CA ASN A 363 1.60 -41.50 26.64
C ASN A 363 1.47 -41.23 25.13
N TRP A 364 0.99 -42.21 24.36
CA TRP A 364 0.70 -42.07 22.93
C TRP A 364 -0.38 -41.01 22.65
N LEU A 365 -1.48 -41.00 23.43
CA LEU A 365 -2.53 -39.98 23.37
C LEU A 365 -2.04 -38.57 23.78
N ASN A 366 -1.14 -38.48 24.75
CA ASN A 366 -0.57 -37.21 25.19
C ASN A 366 0.45 -36.65 24.19
N LEU A 367 1.24 -37.49 23.52
CA LEU A 367 2.09 -37.09 22.39
C LEU A 367 1.27 -36.58 21.21
N TRP A 368 0.10 -37.19 20.96
CA TRP A 368 -0.82 -36.73 19.92
C TRP A 368 -1.50 -35.38 20.25
N LYS A 369 -1.73 -35.08 21.53
CA LYS A 369 -2.23 -33.75 21.96
C LYS A 369 -1.22 -32.62 21.74
N PHE A 370 0.09 -32.90 21.75
CA PHE A 370 1.13 -31.91 21.43
C PHE A 370 1.25 -31.60 19.93
N ILE A 371 0.56 -32.35 19.06
CA ILE A 371 0.63 -32.22 17.59
C ILE A 371 -0.43 -31.23 17.05
N LYS A 372 -1.41 -30.79 17.86
CA LYS A 372 -2.54 -29.98 17.37
C LYS A 372 -2.62 -28.51 17.81
N ILE A 373 -1.57 -27.95 18.42
CA ILE A 373 -1.52 -26.53 18.84
C ILE A 373 -0.63 -25.70 17.91
#